data_AF-A0A8T6VPU6-F1
#
_entry.id   AF-A0A8T6VPU6-F1
#
_cell.length_a   1.000
_cell.length_b   1.000
_cell.length_c   1.000
_cell.angle_alpha   90.00
_cell.angle_beta   90.00
_cell.angle_gamma   90.00
#
_symmetry.space_group_name_H-M   'P 1'
#
loop_
_entity.id
_entity.type
_entity.pdbx_description
1 polymer ?
#
loop_
_entity_poly.entity_id
_entity_poly.type
_entity_poly.pdbx_seq_one_letter_code
_entity_poly.pdbx_strand_id
1 'polypeptide(L)'
;MVEESTPNIPVGEFDSVSQLIVSSSELQLSLAILFVGLVAIGALYRKFSKWVKSKRFSYTRPHLSRFVRTLLLPVFAIALISTINVYVQASDILPAESSETLSAAETFAKILNTINMLVIGYTIAQLVPLIIDKYQKAEELRDDYEIWKDRRGFSDDKGDLFHKLYEWIPPKNTPEGMKKEEFEENLKTEEGRKSLEEFVTPKGYLIGTILPTVSHPYDEWKKAENEKYNEYLEACMSGNN
;
A
#
# COMPACT_ATOMS: atom_id res chain seq x y z
N MET A 1 -5.13 47.72 -18.13
CA MET A 1 -4.73 47.35 -16.75
C MET A 1 -5.98 46.78 -16.11
N VAL A 2 -6.07 45.45 -16.02
CA VAL A 2 -7.23 44.76 -15.44
C VAL A 2 -6.84 44.47 -14.00
N GLU A 3 -7.44 45.18 -13.05
CA GLU A 3 -7.24 44.88 -11.63
C GLU A 3 -8.01 43.60 -11.29
N GLU A 4 -7.23 42.58 -10.95
CA GLU A 4 -7.68 41.28 -10.47
C GLU A 4 -8.26 41.47 -9.05
N SER A 5 -9.58 41.39 -8.94
CA SER A 5 -10.28 41.43 -7.66
C SER A 5 -10.03 40.11 -6.93
N THR A 6 -9.20 40.16 -5.90
CA THR A 6 -9.07 39.07 -4.94
C THR A 6 -10.44 38.78 -4.30
N PRO A 7 -10.84 37.51 -4.14
CA PRO A 7 -12.11 37.19 -3.52
C PRO A 7 -12.02 37.55 -2.04
N ASN A 8 -12.62 38.68 -1.66
CA ASN A 8 -12.84 39.06 -0.27
C ASN A 8 -13.76 38.01 0.36
N ILE A 9 -13.18 37.14 1.19
CA ILE A 9 -13.95 36.24 2.06
C ILE A 9 -14.60 37.12 3.13
N PRO A 10 -15.94 37.20 3.23
CA PRO A 10 -16.60 38.09 4.17
C PRO A 10 -16.34 37.63 5.60
N VAL A 11 -15.62 38.45 6.37
CA VAL A 11 -15.18 38.20 7.75
C VAL A 11 -16.36 38.12 8.75
N GLY A 12 -17.59 38.46 8.33
CA GLY A 12 -18.80 38.43 9.17
C GLY A 12 -19.53 37.08 9.28
N GLU A 13 -19.09 36.05 8.56
CA GLU A 13 -19.76 34.73 8.57
C GLU A 13 -19.34 33.86 9.79
N PHE A 14 -18.26 34.20 10.49
CA PHE A 14 -17.80 33.44 11.67
C PHE A 14 -18.47 33.86 12.98
N ASP A 15 -18.86 35.13 13.12
CA ASP A 15 -19.65 35.59 14.27
C ASP A 15 -21.02 34.90 14.30
N SER A 16 -21.60 34.59 13.13
CA SER A 16 -22.89 33.90 13.03
C SER A 16 -22.83 32.44 13.48
N VAL A 17 -21.74 31.69 13.17
CA VAL A 17 -21.62 30.27 13.55
C VAL A 17 -21.61 30.08 15.07
N SER A 18 -20.89 30.94 15.79
CA SER A 18 -20.85 30.90 17.26
C SER A 18 -22.23 31.20 17.88
N GLN A 19 -22.95 32.18 17.32
CA GLN A 19 -24.31 32.53 17.73
C GLN A 19 -25.32 31.41 17.40
N LEU A 20 -25.14 30.72 16.27
CA LEU A 20 -25.96 29.60 15.82
C LEU A 20 -25.86 28.38 16.74
N ILE A 21 -24.69 28.15 17.33
CA ILE A 21 -24.45 27.08 18.30
C ILE A 21 -25.05 27.45 19.66
N VAL A 22 -24.97 28.71 20.07
CA VAL A 22 -25.50 29.16 21.37
C VAL A 22 -27.04 29.22 21.37
N SER A 23 -27.66 29.34 20.20
CA SER A 23 -29.12 29.55 20.09
C SER A 23 -29.98 28.31 20.36
N SER A 24 -29.43 27.08 20.30
CA SER A 24 -30.22 25.87 20.56
C SER A 24 -29.49 24.81 21.40
N SER A 25 -30.21 24.25 22.38
CA SER A 25 -29.70 23.19 23.25
C SER A 25 -29.38 21.89 22.49
N GLU A 26 -30.11 21.61 21.41
CA GLU A 26 -29.87 20.43 20.57
C GLU A 26 -28.58 20.51 19.75
N LEU A 27 -28.25 21.70 19.20
CA LEU A 27 -26.97 21.91 18.50
C LEU A 27 -25.80 21.88 19.49
N GLN A 28 -25.96 22.41 20.70
CA GLN A 28 -24.95 22.30 21.77
C GLN A 28 -24.71 20.84 22.15
N LEU A 29 -25.76 20.04 22.33
CA LEU A 29 -25.65 18.61 22.61
C LEU A 29 -24.93 17.88 21.47
N SER A 30 -25.31 18.15 20.22
CA SER A 30 -24.69 17.55 19.03
C SER A 30 -23.21 17.89 18.91
N LEU A 31 -22.83 19.14 19.21
CA LEU A 31 -21.43 19.57 19.24
C LEU A 31 -20.66 18.92 20.39
N ALA A 32 -21.26 18.76 21.56
CA ALA A 32 -20.65 18.06 22.68
C ALA A 32 -20.39 16.58 22.35
N ILE A 33 -21.36 15.91 21.73
CA ILE A 33 -21.23 14.52 21.25
C ILE A 33 -20.13 14.43 20.18
N LEU A 34 -20.07 15.37 19.23
CA LEU A 34 -19.01 15.44 18.23
C LEU A 34 -17.63 15.51 18.89
N PHE A 35 -17.45 16.44 19.85
CA PHE A 35 -16.18 16.64 20.52
C PHE A 35 -15.75 15.42 21.32
N VAL A 36 -16.65 14.85 22.14
CA VAL A 36 -16.39 13.62 22.90
C VAL A 36 -16.09 12.45 21.95
N GLY A 37 -16.83 12.34 20.85
CA GLY A 37 -16.62 11.33 19.83
C GLY A 37 -15.24 11.42 19.17
N LEU A 38 -14.79 12.62 18.81
CA LEU A 38 -13.44 12.83 18.24
C LEU A 38 -12.33 12.46 19.23
N VAL A 39 -12.48 12.80 20.51
CA VAL A 39 -11.54 12.40 21.57
C VAL A 39 -11.49 10.89 21.72
N ALA A 40 -12.65 10.22 21.71
CA ALA A 40 -12.74 8.77 21.79
C ALA A 40 -12.10 8.08 20.58
N ILE A 41 -12.34 8.58 19.36
CA ILE A 41 -11.69 8.09 18.13
C ILE A 41 -10.17 8.25 18.23
N GLY A 42 -9.69 9.39 18.71
CA GLY A 42 -8.26 9.62 18.91
C GLY A 42 -7.62 8.61 19.89
N ALA A 43 -8.29 8.30 20.98
CA ALA A 43 -7.83 7.29 21.94
C ALA A 43 -7.84 5.87 21.34
N LEU A 44 -8.92 5.52 20.62
CA LEU A 44 -9.05 4.23 19.94
C LEU A 44 -7.97 4.06 18.86
N TYR A 45 -7.73 5.09 18.06
CA TYR A 45 -6.70 5.12 17.03
C TYR A 45 -5.31 4.87 17.63
N ARG A 46 -4.97 5.52 18.75
CA ARG A 46 -3.67 5.31 19.41
C ARG A 46 -3.49 3.85 19.85
N LYS A 47 -4.52 3.25 20.45
CA LYS A 47 -4.48 1.83 20.87
C LYS A 47 -4.38 0.89 19.66
N PHE A 48 -5.21 1.12 18.65
CA PHE A 48 -5.22 0.31 17.43
C PHE A 48 -3.89 0.41 16.67
N SER A 49 -3.36 1.61 16.48
CA SER A 49 -2.09 1.83 15.77
C SER A 49 -0.93 1.12 16.45
N LYS A 50 -0.87 1.17 17.80
CA LYS A 50 0.12 0.39 18.57
C LYS A 50 -0.08 -1.11 18.41
N TRP A 51 -1.33 -1.58 18.49
CA TRP A 51 -1.66 -2.99 18.32
C TRP A 51 -1.28 -3.50 16.93
N VAL A 52 -1.64 -2.81 15.85
CA VAL A 52 -1.27 -3.18 14.48
C VAL A 52 0.24 -3.25 14.30
N LYS A 53 1.00 -2.28 14.84
CA LYS A 53 2.47 -2.27 14.81
C LYS A 53 3.08 -3.50 15.48
N SER A 54 2.46 -4.02 16.54
CA SER A 54 2.97 -5.18 17.28
C SER A 54 2.72 -6.52 16.58
N LYS A 55 1.92 -6.56 15.52
CA LYS A 55 1.59 -7.81 14.83
C LYS A 55 2.57 -8.11 13.71
N ARG A 56 2.88 -9.41 13.52
CA ARG A 56 3.67 -9.95 12.38
C ARG A 56 3.23 -9.37 11.03
N PHE A 57 1.92 -9.17 10.86
CA PHE A 57 1.32 -8.54 9.69
C PHE A 57 1.96 -7.19 9.32
N SER A 58 2.39 -6.39 10.29
CA SER A 58 3.02 -5.10 10.03
C SER A 58 4.40 -5.23 9.36
N TYR A 59 5.07 -6.37 9.52
CA TYR A 59 6.38 -6.65 8.93
C TYR A 59 6.24 -7.35 7.58
N THR A 60 5.35 -8.34 7.48
CA THR A 60 5.14 -9.08 6.22
C THR A 60 4.40 -8.28 5.16
N ARG A 61 3.57 -7.30 5.56
CA ARG A 61 2.78 -6.46 4.65
C ARG A 61 2.81 -5.00 5.09
N PRO A 62 3.98 -4.33 5.00
CA PRO A 62 4.18 -3.00 5.57
C PRO A 62 3.29 -1.94 4.91
N HIS A 63 3.14 -1.96 3.57
CA HIS A 63 2.29 -1.02 2.86
C HIS A 63 0.81 -1.19 3.21
N LEU A 64 0.32 -2.43 3.34
CA LEU A 64 -1.07 -2.69 3.74
C LEU A 64 -1.32 -2.29 5.21
N SER A 65 -0.37 -2.55 6.11
CA SER A 65 -0.41 -2.09 7.49
C SER A 65 -0.44 -0.56 7.60
N ARG A 66 0.37 0.14 6.80
CA ARG A 66 0.33 1.62 6.70
C ARG A 66 -1.02 2.08 6.17
N PHE A 67 -1.50 1.52 5.06
CA PHE A 67 -2.79 1.84 4.44
C PHE A 67 -3.97 1.73 5.42
N VAL A 68 -4.10 0.60 6.13
CA VAL A 68 -5.18 0.38 7.12
C VAL A 68 -5.12 1.39 8.25
N ARG A 69 -3.91 1.71 8.76
CA ARG A 69 -3.76 2.73 9.81
C ARG A 69 -4.09 4.13 9.31
N THR A 70 -3.77 4.46 8.06
CA THR A 70 -4.11 5.76 7.45
C THR A 70 -5.62 5.91 7.28
N LEU A 71 -6.33 4.85 6.88
CA LEU A 71 -7.78 4.88 6.66
C LEU A 71 -8.63 4.90 7.93
N LEU A 72 -8.12 4.33 9.03
CA LEU A 72 -8.93 4.09 10.22
C LEU A 72 -9.56 5.38 10.78
N LEU A 73 -8.75 6.43 10.94
CA LEU A 73 -9.20 7.68 11.55
C LEU A 73 -10.20 8.42 10.66
N PRO A 74 -9.96 8.62 9.35
CA PRO A 74 -10.94 9.19 8.44
C PRO A 74 -12.27 8.44 8.39
N VAL A 75 -12.25 7.10 8.34
CA VAL A 75 -13.48 6.30 8.28
C VAL A 75 -14.32 6.51 9.54
N PHE A 76 -13.70 6.49 10.72
CA PHE A 76 -14.44 6.76 11.96
C PHE A 76 -14.91 8.22 12.06
N ALA A 77 -14.12 9.18 11.60
CA ALA A 77 -14.52 10.57 11.57
C ALA A 77 -15.74 10.80 10.67
N ILE A 78 -15.73 10.25 9.45
CA ILE A 78 -16.86 10.32 8.52
C ILE A 78 -18.10 9.66 9.13
N ALA A 79 -17.95 8.46 9.70
CA ALA A 79 -19.07 7.76 10.33
C ALA A 79 -19.69 8.57 11.49
N LEU A 80 -18.85 9.18 12.34
CA LEU A 80 -19.30 10.03 13.45
C LEU A 80 -20.05 11.27 12.92
N ILE A 81 -19.44 11.99 11.98
CA ILE A 81 -20.01 13.21 11.40
C ILE A 81 -21.33 12.89 10.68
N SER A 82 -21.39 11.83 9.90
CA SER A 82 -22.61 11.38 9.23
C SER A 82 -23.72 11.01 10.22
N THR A 83 -23.38 10.34 11.32
CA THR A 83 -24.36 9.99 12.37
C THR A 83 -24.96 11.25 13.01
N ILE A 84 -24.11 12.23 13.32
CA ILE A 84 -24.56 13.51 13.91
C ILE A 84 -25.40 14.30 12.90
N ASN A 85 -25.02 14.29 11.62
CA ASN A 85 -25.77 14.95 10.58
C ASN A 85 -27.20 14.40 10.45
N VAL A 86 -27.36 13.08 10.49
CA VAL A 86 -28.68 12.42 10.49
C VAL A 86 -29.48 12.77 11.75
N TYR A 87 -28.82 12.78 12.92
CA TYR A 87 -29.47 13.12 14.18
C TYR A 87 -30.04 14.55 14.18
N VAL A 88 -29.24 15.54 13.76
CA VAL A 88 -29.64 16.95 13.70
C VAL A 88 -30.77 17.17 12.69
N GLN A 89 -30.70 16.53 11.51
CA GLN A 89 -31.78 16.62 10.53
C GLN A 89 -33.07 15.95 11.02
N ALA A 90 -32.98 14.88 11.81
CA ALA A 90 -34.15 14.20 12.35
C ALA A 90 -34.82 14.99 13.49
N SER A 91 -34.05 15.78 14.26
CA SER A 91 -34.59 16.60 15.35
C SER A 91 -35.21 17.92 14.88
N ASP A 92 -34.78 18.45 13.73
CA ASP A 92 -35.33 19.66 13.10
C ASP A 92 -36.61 19.43 12.26
N ILE A 93 -37.23 18.23 12.32
CA ILE A 93 -38.46 17.87 11.56
C ILE A 93 -39.74 18.57 12.10
N LEU A 94 -39.65 19.41 13.13
CA LEU A 94 -40.80 20.23 13.59
C LEU A 94 -40.89 21.52 12.75
N PRO A 95 -42.08 21.87 12.21
CA PRO A 95 -42.18 22.75 11.05
C PRO A 95 -41.85 24.20 11.42
N ALA A 96 -40.71 24.71 10.96
CA ALA A 96 -40.45 26.14 10.89
C ALA A 96 -40.94 26.64 9.53
N GLU A 97 -42.01 27.42 9.58
CA GLU A 97 -42.70 28.00 8.42
C GLU A 97 -41.75 28.79 7.50
N SER A 98 -41.95 28.62 6.20
CA SER A 98 -41.55 29.49 5.09
C SER A 98 -40.67 30.71 5.42
N SER A 99 -39.35 30.55 5.38
CA SER A 99 -38.43 31.68 5.25
C SER A 99 -37.32 31.32 4.27
N GLU A 100 -36.95 32.25 3.38
CA GLU A 100 -35.85 32.12 2.41
C GLU A 100 -34.44 31.99 3.05
N THR A 101 -34.39 31.90 4.39
CA THR A 101 -33.19 31.70 5.19
C THR A 101 -33.09 30.24 5.63
N LEU A 102 -31.93 29.60 5.37
CA LEU A 102 -31.64 28.25 5.81
C LEU A 102 -31.85 28.11 7.32
N SER A 103 -32.45 26.99 7.76
CA SER A 103 -32.52 26.66 9.18
C SER A 103 -31.10 26.57 9.77
N ALA A 104 -30.98 26.84 11.07
CA ALA A 104 -29.74 26.62 11.80
C ALA A 104 -29.25 25.16 11.66
N ALA A 105 -30.16 24.18 11.64
CA ALA A 105 -29.81 22.79 11.45
C ALA A 105 -29.29 22.50 10.04
N GLU A 106 -29.90 23.09 9.00
CA GLU A 106 -29.46 22.96 7.61
C GLU A 106 -28.08 23.58 7.39
N THR A 107 -27.82 24.75 8.01
CA THR A 107 -26.51 25.40 7.97
C THR A 107 -25.46 24.52 8.66
N PHE A 108 -25.78 23.96 9.83
CA PHE A 108 -24.88 23.05 10.55
C PHE A 108 -24.60 21.75 9.76
N ALA A 109 -25.62 21.15 9.14
CA ALA A 109 -25.50 19.99 8.27
C ALA A 109 -24.55 20.25 7.08
N LYS A 110 -24.65 21.44 6.46
CA LYS A 110 -23.73 21.87 5.40
C LYS A 110 -22.29 21.99 5.89
N ILE A 111 -22.07 22.55 7.09
CA ILE A 111 -20.72 22.61 7.70
C ILE A 111 -20.15 21.20 7.91
N LEU A 112 -20.94 20.28 8.47
CA LEU A 112 -20.53 18.89 8.67
C LEU A 112 -20.18 18.19 7.35
N ASN A 113 -20.97 18.40 6.30
CA ASN A 113 -20.69 17.88 4.96
C ASN A 113 -19.39 18.45 4.37
N THR A 114 -19.13 19.74 4.55
CA THR A 114 -17.86 20.36 4.14
C THR A 114 -16.68 19.73 4.88
N ILE A 115 -16.79 19.48 6.19
CA ILE A 115 -15.75 18.80 6.97
C ILE A 115 -15.53 17.37 6.45
N ASN A 116 -16.60 16.62 6.15
CA ASN A 116 -16.50 15.30 5.55
C ASN A 116 -15.74 15.31 4.23
N MET A 117 -16.03 16.29 3.34
CA MET A 117 -15.31 16.45 2.08
C MET A 117 -13.82 16.75 2.31
N LEU A 118 -13.48 17.59 3.29
CA LEU A 118 -12.09 17.86 3.66
C LEU A 118 -11.37 16.60 4.19
N VAL A 119 -12.03 15.82 5.04
CA VAL A 119 -11.50 14.55 5.56
C VAL A 119 -11.23 13.57 4.43
N ILE A 120 -12.15 13.45 3.46
CA ILE A 120 -11.98 12.59 2.28
C ILE A 120 -10.78 13.08 1.44
N GLY A 121 -10.70 14.38 1.15
CA GLY A 121 -9.61 14.96 0.37
C GLY A 121 -8.24 14.73 1.01
N TYR A 122 -8.13 15.00 2.31
CA TYR A 122 -6.92 14.72 3.10
C TYR A 122 -6.54 13.23 3.07
N THR A 123 -7.52 12.34 3.17
CA THR A 123 -7.29 10.90 3.12
C THR A 123 -6.75 10.47 1.76
N ILE A 124 -7.35 10.93 0.67
CA ILE A 124 -6.86 10.65 -0.69
C ILE A 124 -5.41 11.14 -0.84
N ALA A 125 -5.11 12.36 -0.37
CA ALA A 125 -3.76 12.92 -0.43
C ALA A 125 -2.72 12.06 0.31
N GLN A 126 -3.10 11.38 1.40
CA GLN A 126 -2.23 10.46 2.12
C GLN A 126 -2.14 9.07 1.49
N LEU A 127 -3.20 8.61 0.81
CA LEU A 127 -3.24 7.29 0.19
C LEU A 127 -2.48 7.23 -1.13
N VAL A 128 -2.51 8.31 -1.93
CA VAL A 128 -1.84 8.35 -3.24
C VAL A 128 -0.35 7.98 -3.14
N PRO A 129 0.46 8.60 -2.26
CA PRO A 129 1.87 8.23 -2.12
C PRO A 129 2.07 6.76 -1.73
N LEU A 130 1.23 6.22 -0.84
CA LEU A 130 1.33 4.82 -0.40
C LEU A 130 1.06 3.83 -1.55
N ILE A 131 0.14 4.17 -2.45
CA ILE A 131 -0.18 3.34 -3.62
C ILE A 131 0.97 3.40 -4.63
N ILE A 132 1.52 4.59 -4.88
CA ILE A 132 2.67 4.78 -5.78
C ILE A 132 3.88 4.00 -5.27
N ASP A 133 4.22 4.16 -3.98
CA ASP A 133 5.32 3.45 -3.32
C ASP A 133 5.15 1.92 -3.43
N LYS A 134 3.93 1.41 -3.20
CA LYS A 134 3.63 -0.02 -3.40
C LYS A 134 3.87 -0.49 -4.83
N TYR A 135 3.51 0.32 -5.82
CA TYR A 135 3.71 0.00 -7.24
C TYR A 135 5.20 -0.05 -7.58
N GLN A 136 5.97 0.97 -7.16
CA GLN A 136 7.41 1.02 -7.36
C GLN A 136 8.13 -0.18 -6.73
N LYS A 137 7.75 -0.58 -5.50
CA LYS A 137 8.31 -1.79 -4.88
C LYS A 137 7.93 -3.08 -5.59
N ALA A 138 6.79 -3.13 -6.28
CA ALA A 138 6.44 -4.28 -7.08
C ALA A 138 7.24 -4.36 -8.40
N GLU A 139 7.68 -3.22 -8.93
CA GLU A 139 8.59 -3.13 -10.07
C GLU A 139 10.02 -3.52 -9.67
N GLU A 140 10.55 -2.98 -8.56
CA GLU A 140 11.85 -3.38 -8.01
C GLU A 140 11.92 -4.91 -7.78
N LEU A 141 10.85 -5.52 -7.27
CA LEU A 141 10.79 -6.97 -7.07
C LEU A 141 10.85 -7.76 -8.39
N ARG A 142 10.36 -7.20 -9.49
CA ARG A 142 10.49 -7.80 -10.83
C ARG A 142 11.90 -7.65 -11.35
N ASP A 143 12.54 -6.51 -11.12
CA ASP A 143 13.93 -6.30 -11.50
C ASP A 143 14.86 -7.26 -10.73
N ASP A 144 14.62 -7.44 -9.43
CA ASP A 144 15.34 -8.42 -8.60
C ASP A 144 15.17 -9.84 -9.14
N TYR A 145 13.97 -10.19 -9.60
CA TYR A 145 13.70 -11.48 -10.24
C TYR A 145 14.48 -11.66 -11.55
N GLU A 146 14.52 -10.63 -12.40
CA GLU A 146 15.27 -10.69 -13.66
C GLU A 146 16.77 -10.83 -13.38
N ILE A 147 17.30 -10.10 -12.39
CA ILE A 147 18.69 -10.26 -11.93
C ILE A 147 18.95 -11.67 -11.40
N TRP A 148 18.04 -12.20 -10.58
CA TRP A 148 18.11 -13.56 -10.06
C TRP A 148 18.14 -14.60 -11.20
N LYS A 149 17.30 -14.42 -12.22
CA LYS A 149 17.22 -15.30 -13.38
C LYS A 149 18.49 -15.22 -14.24
N ASP A 150 19.02 -14.02 -14.47
CA ASP A 150 20.26 -13.81 -15.23
C ASP A 150 21.48 -14.42 -14.53
N ARG A 151 21.49 -14.38 -13.19
CA ARG A 151 22.51 -15.03 -12.36
C ARG A 151 22.29 -16.52 -12.15
N ARG A 152 21.17 -17.05 -12.62
CA ARG A 152 20.76 -18.44 -12.46
C ARG A 152 20.66 -18.91 -11.02
N GLY A 153 20.08 -18.04 -10.20
CA GLY A 153 19.98 -18.25 -8.77
C GLY A 153 20.91 -17.36 -7.96
N PHE A 154 20.66 -17.32 -6.65
CA PHE A 154 21.55 -16.74 -5.66
C PHE A 154 22.17 -17.83 -4.77
N SER A 155 23.30 -17.52 -4.15
CA SER A 155 24.05 -18.47 -3.32
C SER A 155 23.31 -18.90 -2.05
N ASP A 156 22.33 -18.11 -1.60
CA ASP A 156 21.47 -18.38 -0.44
C ASP A 156 20.17 -19.12 -0.82
N ASP A 157 19.97 -19.46 -2.10
CA ASP A 157 18.80 -20.22 -2.54
C ASP A 157 18.79 -21.63 -1.95
N LYS A 158 17.65 -21.99 -1.34
CA LYS A 158 17.47 -23.31 -0.75
C LYS A 158 17.24 -24.36 -1.83
N GLY A 159 18.21 -25.27 -1.96
CA GLY A 159 18.09 -26.48 -2.76
C GLY A 159 17.81 -26.16 -4.22
N ASP A 160 18.84 -25.70 -4.92
CA ASP A 160 18.88 -25.52 -6.37
C ASP A 160 17.59 -24.98 -6.99
N LEU A 161 17.10 -23.86 -6.44
CA LEU A 161 15.81 -23.28 -6.78
C LEU A 161 15.70 -22.96 -8.27
N PHE A 162 16.77 -22.45 -8.86
CA PHE A 162 16.79 -22.08 -10.27
C PHE A 162 16.47 -23.28 -11.16
N HIS A 163 17.17 -24.41 -10.98
CA HIS A 163 16.96 -25.62 -11.78
C HIS A 163 15.65 -26.35 -11.48
N LYS A 164 14.95 -26.00 -10.39
CA LYS A 164 13.56 -26.45 -10.16
C LYS A 164 12.54 -25.66 -10.97
N LEU A 165 12.82 -24.39 -11.24
CA LEU A 165 11.91 -23.48 -11.95
C LEU A 165 12.20 -23.43 -13.46
N TYR A 166 13.45 -23.70 -13.83
CA TYR A 166 13.95 -23.56 -15.18
C TYR A 166 14.82 -24.75 -15.58
N GLU A 167 14.73 -25.14 -16.85
CA GLU A 167 15.59 -26.14 -17.47
C GLU A 167 16.53 -25.46 -18.47
N TRP A 168 17.83 -25.74 -18.37
CA TRP A 168 18.80 -25.31 -19.35
C TRP A 168 18.86 -26.30 -20.52
N ILE A 169 18.71 -25.77 -21.73
CA ILE A 169 18.80 -26.52 -22.97
C ILE A 169 20.09 -26.12 -23.70
N PRO A 170 20.98 -27.09 -23.97
CA PRO A 170 22.22 -26.81 -24.68
C PRO A 170 21.97 -26.33 -26.11
N PRO A 171 22.86 -25.47 -26.65
CA PRO A 171 22.75 -25.06 -28.05
C PRO A 171 22.97 -26.24 -28.99
N LYS A 172 22.29 -26.22 -30.14
CA LYS A 172 22.42 -27.29 -31.15
C LYS A 172 23.81 -27.34 -31.80
N ASN A 173 24.48 -26.20 -31.86
CA ASN A 173 25.80 -26.05 -32.46
C ASN A 173 26.84 -25.77 -31.38
N THR A 174 28.08 -26.18 -31.64
CA THR A 174 29.22 -25.89 -30.77
C THR A 174 29.38 -24.37 -30.60
N PRO A 175 29.47 -23.87 -29.36
CA PRO A 175 29.69 -22.46 -29.08
C PRO A 175 31.02 -21.94 -29.64
N GLU A 176 31.07 -20.65 -29.96
CA GLU A 176 32.33 -19.98 -30.32
C GLU A 176 33.34 -20.07 -29.16
N GLY A 177 34.58 -20.43 -29.46
CA GLY A 177 35.66 -20.54 -28.48
C GLY A 177 35.80 -21.91 -27.81
N MET A 178 34.98 -22.90 -28.17
CA MET A 178 35.06 -24.28 -27.67
C MET A 178 35.28 -25.28 -28.82
N LYS A 179 36.05 -26.35 -28.58
CA LYS A 179 36.22 -27.43 -29.57
C LYS A 179 34.97 -28.30 -29.62
N LYS A 180 34.68 -28.88 -30.79
CA LYS A 180 33.48 -29.71 -30.99
C LYS A 180 33.52 -30.96 -30.12
N GLU A 181 34.68 -31.60 -30.02
CA GLU A 181 34.88 -32.81 -29.23
C GLU A 181 34.66 -32.55 -27.74
N GLU A 182 35.18 -31.42 -27.23
CA GLU A 182 35.01 -30.97 -25.84
C GLU A 182 33.55 -30.68 -25.51
N PHE A 183 32.83 -30.02 -26.42
CA PHE A 183 31.40 -29.76 -26.26
C PHE A 183 30.58 -31.06 -26.22
N GLU A 184 30.84 -32.00 -27.13
CA GLU A 184 30.13 -33.28 -27.18
C GLU A 184 30.46 -34.20 -26.00
N GLU A 185 31.66 -34.11 -25.44
CA GLU A 185 32.05 -34.83 -24.22
C GLU A 185 31.35 -34.26 -22.99
N ASN A 186 31.37 -32.94 -22.82
CA ASN A 186 30.74 -32.26 -21.70
C ASN A 186 29.21 -32.43 -21.68
N LEU A 187 28.55 -32.60 -22.84
CA LEU A 187 27.11 -32.87 -22.91
C LEU A 187 26.69 -34.23 -22.33
N LYS A 188 27.62 -35.19 -22.22
CA LYS A 188 27.35 -36.57 -21.77
C LYS A 188 27.36 -36.72 -20.26
N THR A 189 28.01 -35.82 -19.53
CA THR A 189 28.14 -35.88 -18.07
C THR A 189 27.35 -34.73 -17.42
N GLU A 190 26.86 -34.94 -16.19
CA GLU A 190 26.16 -33.85 -15.48
C GLU A 190 27.11 -32.70 -15.11
N GLU A 191 28.34 -33.02 -14.71
CA GLU A 191 29.37 -32.03 -14.39
C GLU A 191 29.74 -31.21 -15.63
N GLY A 192 29.89 -31.86 -16.79
CA GLY A 192 30.16 -31.18 -18.06
C GLY A 192 28.99 -30.28 -18.46
N ARG A 193 27.74 -30.70 -18.25
CA ARG A 193 26.56 -29.86 -18.49
C ARG A 193 26.55 -28.61 -17.61
N LYS A 194 26.89 -28.72 -16.33
CA LYS A 194 27.01 -27.55 -15.44
C LYS A 194 28.11 -26.59 -15.90
N SER A 195 29.27 -27.13 -16.30
CA SER A 195 30.35 -26.30 -16.87
C SER A 195 29.96 -25.63 -18.18
N LEU A 196 29.19 -26.32 -19.03
CA LEU A 196 28.66 -25.73 -20.27
C LEU A 196 27.63 -24.65 -19.97
N GLU A 197 26.80 -24.83 -18.96
CA GLU A 197 25.88 -23.81 -18.52
C GLU A 197 26.62 -22.51 -18.19
N GLU A 198 27.65 -22.59 -17.36
CA GLU A 198 28.44 -21.43 -16.90
C GLU A 198 29.39 -20.88 -17.97
N PHE A 199 29.51 -21.56 -19.12
CA PHE A 199 30.43 -21.16 -20.18
C PHE A 199 30.01 -19.83 -20.82
N VAL A 200 30.93 -18.87 -20.79
CA VAL A 200 30.79 -17.58 -21.44
C VAL A 200 31.65 -17.56 -22.69
N THR A 201 31.02 -17.31 -23.83
CA THR A 201 31.71 -17.15 -25.12
C THR A 201 32.71 -16.00 -25.08
N PRO A 202 33.71 -15.95 -25.98
CA PRO A 202 34.66 -14.83 -26.07
C PRO A 202 34.01 -13.45 -26.26
N LYS A 203 32.75 -13.41 -26.71
CA LYS A 203 31.94 -12.20 -26.87
C LYS A 203 31.14 -11.80 -25.62
N GLY A 204 31.24 -12.56 -24.53
CA GLY A 204 30.57 -12.26 -23.26
C GLY A 204 29.17 -12.86 -23.09
N TYR A 205 28.71 -13.72 -24.02
CA TYR A 205 27.37 -14.33 -23.94
C TYR A 205 27.43 -15.72 -23.32
N LEU A 206 26.49 -16.01 -22.43
CA LEU A 206 26.17 -17.37 -21.97
C LEU A 206 25.59 -18.21 -23.11
N ILE A 207 25.82 -19.51 -23.05
CA ILE A 207 25.34 -20.45 -24.07
C ILE A 207 24.05 -21.15 -23.66
N GLY A 208 23.30 -21.64 -24.66
CA GLY A 208 22.07 -22.38 -24.46
C GLY A 208 20.83 -21.50 -24.27
N THR A 209 19.70 -22.12 -23.98
CA THR A 209 18.42 -21.46 -23.76
C THR A 209 17.81 -21.97 -22.47
N ILE A 210 17.31 -21.05 -21.66
CA ILE A 210 16.66 -21.37 -20.39
C ILE A 210 15.14 -21.39 -20.65
N LEU A 211 14.47 -22.51 -20.39
CA LEU A 211 13.02 -22.63 -20.53
C LEU A 211 12.36 -22.85 -19.16
N PRO A 212 11.23 -22.19 -18.88
CA PRO A 212 10.51 -22.39 -17.65
C PRO A 212 9.89 -23.79 -17.61
N THR A 213 10.14 -24.52 -16.51
CA THR A 213 9.54 -25.83 -16.25
C THR A 213 8.14 -25.70 -15.63
N VAL A 214 7.90 -24.58 -14.94
CA VAL A 214 6.62 -24.27 -14.28
C VAL A 214 5.87 -23.14 -15.01
N SER A 215 4.55 -23.07 -14.81
CA SER A 215 3.70 -22.09 -15.48
C SER A 215 3.93 -20.65 -15.03
N HIS A 216 4.23 -20.43 -13.74
CA HIS A 216 4.43 -19.10 -13.15
C HIS A 216 5.73 -19.06 -12.31
N PRO A 217 6.91 -19.07 -12.96
CA PRO A 217 8.19 -19.15 -12.25
C PRO A 217 8.44 -17.98 -11.29
N TYR A 218 7.99 -16.77 -11.66
CA TYR A 218 8.07 -15.59 -10.80
C TYR A 218 7.32 -15.76 -9.47
N ASP A 219 6.15 -16.37 -9.48
CA ASP A 219 5.34 -16.52 -8.27
C ASP A 219 5.94 -17.58 -7.33
N GLU A 220 6.52 -18.66 -7.87
CA GLU A 220 7.24 -19.67 -7.09
C GLU A 220 8.54 -19.12 -6.52
N TRP A 221 9.32 -18.37 -7.31
CA TRP A 221 10.51 -17.66 -6.82
C TRP A 221 10.14 -16.70 -5.68
N LYS A 222 9.11 -15.87 -5.91
CA LYS A 222 8.62 -14.92 -4.92
C LYS A 222 8.17 -15.62 -3.63
N LYS A 223 7.58 -16.81 -3.73
CA LYS A 223 7.20 -17.60 -2.56
C LYS A 223 8.44 -18.05 -1.78
N ALA A 224 9.46 -18.57 -2.45
CA ALA A 224 10.72 -18.96 -1.84
C ALA A 224 11.42 -17.77 -1.14
N GLU A 225 11.46 -16.60 -1.78
CA GLU A 225 12.00 -15.37 -1.18
C GLU A 225 11.20 -14.93 0.06
N ASN A 226 9.87 -15.04 0.02
CA ASN A 226 9.04 -14.77 1.19
C ASN A 226 9.28 -15.77 2.34
N GLU A 227 9.58 -17.03 2.04
CA GLU A 227 9.93 -18.03 3.05
C GLU A 227 11.26 -17.66 3.73
N LYS A 228 12.29 -17.30 2.96
CA LYS A 228 13.57 -16.78 3.50
C LYS A 228 13.34 -15.58 4.43
N TYR A 229 12.57 -14.59 3.98
CA TYR A 229 12.24 -13.40 4.78
C TYR A 229 11.49 -13.75 6.07
N ASN A 230 10.57 -14.71 6.01
CA ASN A 230 9.81 -15.15 7.18
C ASN A 230 10.70 -15.82 8.23
N GLU A 231 11.64 -16.66 7.81
CA GLU A 231 12.61 -17.29 8.70
C GLU A 231 13.50 -16.24 9.37
N TYR A 232 14.00 -15.27 8.59
CA TYR A 232 14.76 -14.14 9.13
C TYR A 232 13.95 -13.32 10.15
N LEU A 233 12.68 -13.04 9.83
CA LEU A 233 11.77 -12.33 10.74
C LEU A 233 11.54 -13.12 12.04
N GLU A 234 11.39 -14.44 11.97
CA GLU A 234 11.23 -15.31 13.13
C GLU A 234 12.50 -15.34 14.00
N ALA A 235 13.69 -15.41 13.39
CA ALA A 235 14.96 -15.28 14.10
C ALA A 235 15.06 -13.93 14.85
N CYS A 236 14.69 -12.83 14.19
CA CYS A 236 14.66 -11.50 14.79
C CYS A 236 13.67 -11.39 15.97
N MET A 237 12.47 -11.96 15.84
CA MET A 237 11.45 -11.89 16.89
C MET A 237 11.74 -12.82 18.08
N SER A 238 12.40 -13.96 17.84
CA SER A 238 12.77 -14.93 18.88
C SER A 238 14.04 -14.56 19.64
N GLY A 239 14.82 -13.59 19.12
CA GLY A 239 16.09 -13.17 19.72
C GLY A 239 17.25 -14.13 19.42
N ASN A 240 17.09 -15.01 18.43
CA ASN A 240 18.05 -16.03 18.01
C ASN A 240 18.77 -15.61 16.71
N ASN A 241 19.22 -14.35 16.67
CA ASN A 241 19.85 -13.74 15.49
C ASN A 241 21.37 -13.66 15.64
#